data_AF-A0A2K8L4U9-F1
#
_entry.id   AF-A0A2K8L4U9-F1
#
_cell.length_a   1.000
_cell.length_b   1.000
_cell.length_c   1.000
_cell.angle_alpha   90.00
_cell.angle_beta   90.00
_cell.angle_gamma   90.00
#
_symmetry.space_group_name_H-M   'P 1'
#
loop_
_entity.id
_entity.type
_entity.pdbx_description
1 polymer ?
#
loop_
_entity_poly.entity_id
_entity_poly.type
_entity_poly.pdbx_seq_one_letter_code
_entity_poly.pdbx_strand_id
1 'polypeptide(L)'
;MDMAIISGIFLGSAGIVALLILLMTFDKDYLKKLAIMAAVMFVSPLLITLVGNSLAWFDLQLIEIITLRQGALSILIAAAYGVIAGVILNYIKIEIATLWRNRVKLEK
;
A
#
# COMPACT_ATOMS: atom_id res chain seq x y z
N MET A 1 5.52 22.22 -9.93
CA MET A 1 6.30 21.18 -9.22
C MET A 1 6.46 20.02 -10.18
N ASP A 2 7.69 19.56 -10.41
CA ASP A 2 7.97 18.51 -11.40
C ASP A 2 7.31 17.18 -10.99
N MET A 3 6.81 16.42 -11.98
CA MET A 3 6.15 15.13 -11.76
C MET A 3 7.11 14.13 -11.08
N ALA A 4 8.41 14.23 -11.38
CA ALA A 4 9.47 13.45 -10.73
C ALA A 4 9.58 13.72 -9.21
N ILE A 5 9.32 14.95 -8.78
CA ILE A 5 9.36 15.31 -7.35
C ILE A 5 8.13 14.75 -6.63
N ILE A 6 6.96 14.83 -7.26
CA ILE A 6 5.70 14.28 -6.72
C ILE A 6 5.79 12.76 -6.57
N SER A 7 6.26 12.07 -7.61
CA SER A 7 6.45 10.62 -7.58
C SER A 7 7.48 10.21 -6.53
N GLY A 8 8.59 10.96 -6.41
CA GLY A 8 9.61 10.73 -5.39
C GLY A 8 9.07 10.85 -3.96
N ILE A 9 8.26 11.87 -3.68
CA ILE A 9 7.63 12.06 -2.35
C ILE A 9 6.64 10.92 -2.05
N PHE A 10 5.81 10.52 -3.01
CA PHE A 10 4.87 9.42 -2.81
C PHE A 10 5.56 8.07 -2.64
N LEU A 11 6.59 7.78 -3.43
CA LEU A 11 7.38 6.57 -3.30
C LEU A 11 8.11 6.55 -1.95
N GLY A 12 8.71 7.67 -1.54
CA GLY A 12 9.37 7.80 -0.24
C GLY A 12 8.41 7.58 0.91
N SER A 13 7.22 8.18 0.85
CA SER A 13 6.17 8.02 1.86
C SER A 13 5.66 6.58 1.93
N ALA A 14 5.39 5.96 0.78
CA ALA A 14 5.00 4.55 0.69
C ALA A 14 6.09 3.63 1.29
N GLY A 15 7.36 3.90 0.98
CA GLY A 15 8.50 3.18 1.53
C GLY A 15 8.60 3.28 3.05
N ILE A 16 8.44 4.48 3.61
CA ILE A 16 8.43 4.70 5.08
C ILE A 16 7.32 3.88 5.74
N VAL A 17 6.10 3.92 5.19
CA VAL A 17 4.97 3.13 5.70
C VAL A 17 5.27 1.63 5.63
N ALA A 18 5.83 1.15 4.52
CA ALA A 18 6.19 -0.25 4.35
C ALA A 18 7.21 -0.71 5.41
N LEU A 19 8.23 0.11 5.67
CA LEU A 19 9.25 -0.18 6.68
C LEU A 19 8.68 -0.16 8.10
N LEU A 20 7.81 0.80 8.42
CA LEU A 20 7.14 0.84 9.73
C LEU A 20 6.33 -0.43 9.98
N ILE A 21 5.53 -0.85 9.00
CA ILE A 21 4.75 -2.09 9.10
C ILE A 21 5.66 -3.30 9.20
N LEU A 22 6.73 -3.37 8.41
CA LEU A 22 7.71 -4.47 8.50
C LEU A 22 8.34 -4.58 9.89
N LEU A 23 8.67 -3.46 10.54
CA LEU A 23 9.31 -3.46 11.85
C LEU A 23 8.34 -3.81 13.00
N MET A 24 7.05 -3.60 12.82
CA MET A 24 6.05 -3.95 13.82
C MET A 24 5.87 -5.47 13.99
N THR A 25 5.50 -5.89 15.20
CA THR A 25 5.13 -7.26 15.52
C THR A 25 3.61 -7.41 15.40
N PHE A 26 3.14 -7.78 14.21
CA PHE A 26 1.72 -8.05 13.97
C PHE A 26 1.44 -9.54 13.95
N ASP A 27 0.28 -9.93 14.47
CA ASP A 27 -0.25 -11.28 14.26
C ASP A 27 -0.78 -11.44 12.83
N LYS A 28 -0.81 -12.69 12.34
CA LYS A 28 -1.28 -12.99 10.98
C LYS A 28 -2.70 -12.49 10.72
N ASP A 29 -3.59 -12.54 11.71
CA ASP A 29 -4.96 -12.07 11.56
C ASP A 29 -5.06 -10.54 11.46
N TYR A 30 -4.18 -9.82 12.16
CA TYR A 30 -4.10 -8.37 12.01
C TYR A 30 -3.55 -7.99 10.64
N LEU A 31 -2.51 -8.70 10.14
CA LEU A 31 -1.96 -8.47 8.81
C LEU A 31 -3.01 -8.69 7.70
N LYS A 32 -3.88 -9.72 7.84
CA LYS A 32 -5.00 -9.93 6.90
C LYS A 32 -5.97 -8.76 6.88
N LYS A 33 -6.39 -8.27 8.06
CA LYS A 33 -7.27 -7.09 8.15
C LYS A 33 -6.62 -5.85 7.54
N LEU A 34 -5.32 -5.67 7.78
CA LEU A 34 -4.55 -4.57 7.23
C LEU A 34 -4.44 -4.65 5.70
N ALA A 35 -4.25 -5.85 5.13
CA ALA A 35 -4.27 -6.06 3.69
C ALA A 35 -5.63 -5.72 3.07
N ILE A 36 -6.73 -6.13 3.71
CA ILE A 36 -8.09 -5.80 3.25
C ILE A 36 -8.31 -4.29 3.27
N MET A 37 -7.92 -3.62 4.35
CA MET A 37 -8.04 -2.16 4.45
C MET A 37 -7.20 -1.45 3.37
N ALA A 38 -5.99 -1.94 3.10
CA ALA A 38 -5.14 -1.40 2.04
C ALA A 38 -5.76 -1.58 0.65
N ALA A 39 -6.37 -2.74 0.38
CA ALA A 39 -7.09 -2.98 -0.86
C ALA A 39 -8.27 -2.01 -1.03
N VAL A 40 -9.04 -1.77 0.04
CA VAL A 40 -10.12 -0.76 0.02
C VAL A 40 -9.56 0.62 -0.25
N MET A 41 -8.49 1.03 0.45
CA MET A 41 -7.83 2.33 0.23
C MET A 41 -7.30 2.51 -1.19
N PHE A 42 -6.89 1.43 -1.86
CA PHE A 42 -6.46 1.45 -3.26
C PHE A 42 -7.64 1.56 -4.23
N VAL A 43 -8.72 0.79 -3.98
CA VAL A 43 -9.86 0.69 -4.89
C VAL A 43 -10.80 1.89 -4.76
N SER A 44 -11.01 2.43 -3.56
CA SER A 44 -11.96 3.53 -3.35
C SER A 44 -11.67 4.78 -4.20
N PRO A 45 -10.42 5.29 -4.30
CA PRO A 45 -10.10 6.38 -5.19
C PRO A 45 -10.40 6.09 -6.66
N LEU A 46 -10.12 4.86 -7.12
CA LEU A 46 -10.39 4.45 -8.50
C LEU A 46 -11.89 4.43 -8.79
N LEU A 47 -12.70 3.91 -7.87
CA LEU A 47 -14.16 3.89 -7.98
C LEU A 47 -14.76 5.30 -7.94
N ILE A 48 -14.33 6.15 -7.01
CA ILE A 48 -14.78 7.55 -6.93
C ILE A 48 -14.49 8.27 -8.25
N THR A 49 -13.31 8.02 -8.80
CA THR A 49 -12.90 8.66 -10.05
C THR A 49 -13.71 8.15 -11.23
N LEU A 50 -13.97 6.84 -11.30
CA LEU A 50 -14.83 6.25 -12.34
C LEU A 50 -16.26 6.81 -12.29
N VAL A 51 -16.85 6.89 -11.10
CA VAL A 51 -18.22 7.42 -10.90
C VAL A 51 -18.26 8.91 -11.23
N GLY A 52 -17.31 9.68 -10.73
CA GLY A 52 -17.25 11.11 -11.01
C GLY A 52 -17.01 11.43 -12.49
N ASN A 53 -16.29 10.57 -13.23
CA ASN A 53 -16.20 10.66 -14.69
C ASN A 53 -17.58 10.46 -15.34
N SER A 54 -18.29 9.40 -14.94
CA SER A 54 -19.60 9.07 -15.48
C SER A 54 -20.66 10.15 -15.22
N LEU A 55 -20.49 10.92 -14.15
CA LEU A 55 -21.36 12.05 -13.78
C LEU A 55 -20.89 13.40 -14.35
N ALA A 56 -19.82 13.40 -15.17
CA ALA A 56 -19.15 14.60 -15.69
C ALA A 56 -18.71 15.60 -14.61
N TRP A 57 -18.46 15.11 -13.39
CA TRP A 57 -17.95 15.92 -12.27
C TRP A 57 -16.44 16.16 -12.39
N PHE A 58 -15.73 15.26 -13.07
CA PHE A 58 -14.31 15.37 -13.34
C PHE A 58 -14.05 15.23 -14.84
N ASP A 59 -13.29 16.17 -15.40
CA ASP A 59 -12.77 16.06 -16.77
C ASP A 59 -11.52 15.18 -16.74
N LEU A 60 -11.73 13.88 -16.83
CA LEU A 60 -10.69 12.88 -16.73
C LEU A 60 -10.20 12.54 -18.12
N GLN A 61 -9.11 13.19 -18.54
CA GLN A 61 -8.24 12.61 -19.57
C GLN A 61 -7.75 11.27 -19.00
N LEU A 62 -8.45 10.23 -19.43
CA LEU A 62 -8.42 8.87 -18.93
C LEU A 62 -6.97 8.38 -18.77
N ILE A 63 -6.67 7.90 -17.55
CA ILE A 63 -5.54 7.03 -17.17
C ILE A 63 -4.27 7.73 -16.65
N GLU A 64 -3.84 8.88 -17.18
CA GLU A 64 -2.50 9.41 -16.82
C GLU A 64 -2.48 10.42 -15.67
N ILE A 65 -3.64 10.97 -15.29
CA ILE A 65 -3.72 12.11 -14.38
C ILE A 65 -4.14 11.74 -12.97
N ILE A 66 -4.95 10.69 -12.80
CA ILE A 66 -5.43 10.24 -11.47
C ILE A 66 -4.28 9.62 -10.68
N THR A 67 -3.26 9.14 -11.39
CA THR A 67 -2.06 8.56 -10.79
C THR A 67 -1.11 9.62 -10.23
N LEU A 68 -1.12 10.89 -10.67
CA LEU A 68 -0.10 11.87 -10.22
C LEU A 68 -0.46 13.37 -10.20
N ARG A 69 -1.62 13.84 -10.68
CA ARG A 69 -2.00 15.26 -10.46
C ARG A 69 -2.45 15.45 -9.02
N GLN A 70 -1.53 15.92 -8.18
CA GLN A 70 -1.76 16.69 -6.94
C GLN A 70 -3.21 16.67 -6.41
N GLY A 71 -3.58 15.60 -5.71
CA GLY A 71 -4.90 15.50 -5.09
C GLY A 71 -4.90 14.55 -3.89
N ALA A 72 -5.88 14.69 -3.00
CA ALA A 72 -6.02 13.81 -1.82
C ALA A 72 -6.11 12.32 -2.20
N LEU A 73 -6.59 12.01 -3.41
CA LEU A 73 -6.71 10.65 -3.94
C LEU A 73 -5.36 9.98 -4.23
N SER A 74 -4.35 10.73 -4.69
CA SER A 74 -3.03 10.16 -4.97
C SER A 74 -2.27 9.81 -3.68
N ILE A 75 -2.54 10.53 -2.59
CA ILE A 75 -2.01 10.22 -1.25
C ILE A 75 -2.58 8.89 -0.74
N LEU A 76 -3.88 8.66 -0.93
CA LEU A 76 -4.53 7.40 -0.53
C LEU A 76 -3.95 6.19 -1.28
N ILE A 77 -3.73 6.35 -2.59
CA ILE A 77 -3.11 5.31 -3.42
C ILE A 77 -1.67 5.03 -2.96
N ALA A 78 -0.85 6.08 -2.74
CA ALA A 78 0.52 5.94 -2.24
C ALA A 78 0.57 5.26 -0.87
N ALA A 79 -0.33 5.63 0.05
CA ALA A 79 -0.46 4.98 1.34
C ALA A 79 -0.85 3.51 1.20
N ALA A 80 -1.80 3.18 0.32
CA ALA A 80 -2.19 1.80 0.06
C ALA A 80 -1.02 0.95 -0.47
N TYR A 81 -0.21 1.48 -1.39
CA TYR A 81 1.00 0.80 -1.85
C TYR A 81 1.99 0.53 -0.71
N GLY A 82 2.22 1.52 0.16
CA GLY A 82 3.08 1.35 1.34
C GLY A 82 2.58 0.29 2.29
N VAL A 83 1.26 0.26 2.55
CA VAL A 83 0.64 -0.75 3.42
C VAL A 83 0.73 -2.14 2.83
N ILE A 84 0.42 -2.32 1.53
CA ILE A 84 0.51 -3.62 0.84
C ILE A 84 1.94 -4.15 0.90
N ALA A 85 2.93 -3.33 0.53
CA ALA A 85 4.33 -3.73 0.57
C ALA A 85 4.77 -4.11 1.99
N GLY A 86 4.41 -3.30 2.99
CA GLY A 86 4.70 -3.57 4.39
C GLY A 86 4.08 -4.87 4.90
N VAL A 87 2.83 -5.16 4.53
CA VAL A 87 2.14 -6.41 4.91
C VAL A 87 2.84 -7.62 4.31
N ILE A 88 3.19 -7.58 3.02
CA ILE A 88 3.89 -8.67 2.34
C ILE A 88 5.25 -8.93 3.02
N LEU A 89 6.02 -7.87 3.25
CA LEU A 89 7.33 -7.96 3.90
C LEU A 89 7.21 -8.52 5.33
N ASN A 90 6.23 -8.07 6.10
CA ASN A 90 6.01 -8.58 7.46
C ASN A 90 5.55 -10.06 7.44
N TYR A 91 4.69 -10.43 6.52
CA TYR A 91 4.27 -11.83 6.36
C TYR A 91 5.48 -12.74 6.05
N ILE A 92 6.34 -12.34 5.11
CA ILE A 92 7.57 -13.06 4.78
C ILE A 92 8.48 -13.17 6.02
N LYS A 93 8.64 -12.08 6.78
CA LYS A 93 9.41 -12.07 8.04
C LYS A 93 8.90 -13.13 9.01
N ILE A 94 7.57 -13.22 9.21
CA ILE A 94 6.95 -14.21 10.11
C ILE A 94 7.20 -15.63 9.61
N GLU A 95 7.05 -15.90 8.31
CA GLU A 95 7.29 -17.22 7.74
C GLU A 95 8.76 -17.64 7.90
N ILE A 96 9.71 -16.76 7.60
CA ILE A 96 11.15 -17.04 7.80
C ILE A 96 11.45 -17.35 9.26
N ALA A 97 10.92 -16.55 10.19
CA ALA A 97 11.12 -16.79 11.63
C ALA A 97 10.53 -18.13 12.09
N THR A 98 9.40 -18.53 11.52
CA THR A 98 8.73 -19.81 11.83
C THR A 98 9.55 -20.99 11.31
N LEU A 99 10.02 -20.93 10.06
CA LEU A 99 10.88 -21.95 9.47
C LEU A 99 12.18 -22.13 10.25
N TRP A 100 12.80 -21.03 10.68
CA TRP A 100 14.05 -21.07 11.43
C TRP A 100 13.86 -21.67 12.83
N ARG A 101 12.77 -21.31 13.54
CA ARG A 101 12.43 -21.94 14.82
C ARG A 101 12.19 -23.44 14.70
N ASN A 102 11.52 -23.88 13.62
CA ASN A 102 11.25 -25.30 13.40
C ASN A 102 12.52 -26.09 13.07
N ARG A 103 13.45 -25.52 12.30
CA ARG A 103 14.79 -26.10 12.07
C ARG A 103 15.54 -26.35 13.38
N VAL A 104 15.64 -25.33 14.24
CA VAL A 104 16.36 -25.42 15.53
C VAL A 104 15.76 -26.47 16.47
N LYS A 105 14.44 -26.70 16.39
CA LYS A 105 13.77 -27.75 17.18
C LYS A 105 14.06 -29.18 16.69
N LEU A 106 14.37 -29.36 15.41
CA LEU A 106 14.69 -30.68 14.84
C LEU A 106 16.16 -31.09 15.08
N GLU A 107 17.03 -30.13 15.39
CA GLU A 107 18.44 -30.35 15.69
C GLU A 107 18.72 -30.57 17.19
N LYS A 108 17.68 -30.58 18.04
CA LYS A 108 17.73 -30.88 19.47
C LYS A 108 17.02 -32.19 19.77
#